data_AF-A0A0V0WG91-F1
#
_entry.id   AF-A0A0V0WG91-F1
#
_cell.length_a   1.000
_cell.length_b   1.000
_cell.length_c   1.000
_cell.angle_alpha   90.00
_cell.angle_beta   90.00
_cell.angle_gamma   90.00
#
_symmetry.space_group_name_H-M   'P 1'
#
loop_
_entity.id
_entity.type
_entity.pdbx_description
1 polymer ?
#
loop_
_entity_poly.entity_id
_entity_poly.type
_entity_poly.pdbx_seq_one_letter_code
_entity_poly.pdbx_strand_id
1 'polypeptide(L)'
;MILKSFLWCNVPSNCLQNVSYSRMSPLEVGSLGIWTTALNEFIKKLLAQFRNCVTSSIKLPYSASALGLSVSGNAWFPTSIKALQSDRHRIKLTVLYETLCKDCAQFFQQVIYPKIWALGKDFIDLELIPYGNAIRSNDDGTQVITCQHGSFECTMNKLHSCLLYELKGATVAMPAIMCLFQNEHLTSNITELFNLCAEKESFSKKARDTVFNCFTGYRGITLEEWMALRTESMRPEKHLFVPWIAINDLSYLWYQQYQPILLETLCHMQTNRIKPNSCQTIA
;
A
#
# COMPACT_ATOMS: atom_id res chain seq x y z
N MET A 1 15.53 19.20 -23.24
CA MET A 1 14.34 18.82 -22.45
C MET A 1 14.51 17.36 -22.03
N ILE A 2 15.29 17.09 -20.98
CA ILE A 2 14.86 16.81 -19.58
C ILE A 2 14.06 15.51 -19.45
N LEU A 3 14.75 14.46 -18.99
CA LEU A 3 14.20 13.42 -18.12
C LEU A 3 14.97 13.51 -16.80
N LYS A 4 14.28 13.94 -15.74
CA LYS A 4 14.70 13.82 -14.34
C LYS A 4 13.72 12.87 -13.68
N SER A 5 14.23 11.78 -13.11
CA SER A 5 13.70 11.15 -11.89
C SER A 5 14.79 10.26 -11.30
N PHE A 6 15.21 10.66 -10.10
CA PHE A 6 16.26 10.09 -9.29
C PHE A 6 15.76 8.85 -8.51
N LEU A 7 16.57 7.79 -8.47
CA LEU A 7 16.66 6.92 -7.29
C LEU A 7 17.70 7.54 -6.35
N TRP A 8 17.29 7.84 -5.13
CA TRP A 8 18.18 8.28 -4.06
C TRP A 8 19.04 7.11 -3.57
N CYS A 9 20.28 7.04 -4.04
CA CYS A 9 21.39 6.55 -3.22
C CYS A 9 22.15 7.78 -2.73
N ASN A 10 22.23 7.98 -1.41
CA ASN A 10 23.08 9.02 -0.82
C ASN A 10 24.54 8.64 -1.07
N VAL A 11 25.11 9.12 -2.19
CA VAL A 11 26.53 9.05 -2.48
C VAL A 11 27.22 10.19 -1.71
N PRO A 12 28.24 9.91 -0.87
CA PRO A 12 29.01 10.95 -0.22
C PRO A 12 29.62 11.91 -1.26
N SER A 13 29.64 13.21 -0.95
CA SER A 13 30.09 14.33 -1.81
C SER A 13 31.51 14.19 -2.40
N ASN A 14 32.27 13.20 -1.96
CA ASN A 14 33.68 13.02 -2.30
C ASN A 14 33.87 12.14 -3.55
N CYS A 15 32.80 11.59 -4.12
CA CYS A 15 32.84 10.66 -5.26
C CYS A 15 32.53 11.29 -6.64
N LEU A 16 32.33 12.61 -6.76
CA LEU A 16 31.91 13.27 -8.00
C LEU A 16 32.92 14.28 -8.60
N GLN A 17 34.22 14.10 -8.37
CA GLN A 17 35.22 14.92 -9.04
C GLN A 17 35.93 14.11 -10.14
N ASN A 18 35.89 14.65 -11.36
CA ASN A 18 36.55 14.20 -12.60
C ASN A 18 35.82 13.20 -13.51
N VAL A 19 34.67 13.61 -14.06
CA VAL A 19 34.18 13.07 -15.35
C VAL A 19 34.16 14.20 -16.37
N SER A 20 35.21 14.30 -17.19
CA SER A 20 35.25 15.18 -18.37
C SER A 20 34.51 14.52 -19.53
N TYR A 21 33.46 15.16 -20.04
CA TYR A 21 32.71 14.70 -21.22
C TYR A 21 33.42 15.11 -22.51
N SER A 22 33.95 14.15 -23.26
CA SER A 22 34.36 14.36 -24.65
C SER A 22 33.15 14.19 -25.57
N ARG A 23 32.76 15.23 -26.33
CA ARG A 23 31.77 15.12 -27.43
C ARG A 23 32.32 14.23 -28.55
N MET A 24 31.56 13.24 -29.00
CA MET A 24 31.79 12.56 -30.28
C MET A 24 30.78 13.08 -31.32
N SER A 25 31.30 13.41 -32.51
CA SER A 25 30.55 13.83 -33.70
C SER A 25 29.91 12.63 -34.42
N PRO A 26 28.80 12.82 -35.16
CA PRO A 26 28.07 11.72 -35.79
C PRO A 26 28.63 11.40 -37.19
N LEU A 27 29.29 10.25 -37.36
CA LEU A 27 29.51 9.65 -38.67
C LEU A 27 29.39 8.11 -38.61
N GLU A 28 28.45 7.65 -39.44
CA GLU A 28 28.39 6.42 -40.22
C GLU A 28 28.21 5.03 -39.58
N VAL A 29 27.23 4.35 -40.17
CA VAL A 29 26.71 3.01 -39.89
C VAL A 29 27.71 1.96 -40.37
N GLY A 30 28.14 1.05 -39.49
CA GLY A 30 28.92 -0.12 -39.90
C GLY A 30 29.37 -1.04 -38.76
N SER A 31 28.85 -2.28 -38.77
CA SER A 31 29.28 -3.48 -38.04
C SER A 31 28.82 -3.67 -36.57
N LEU A 32 28.10 -4.78 -36.35
CA LEU A 32 27.55 -5.26 -35.06
C LEU A 32 28.61 -5.75 -34.04
N GLY A 33 29.91 -5.71 -34.36
CA GLY A 33 30.98 -6.32 -33.55
C GLY A 33 31.72 -5.38 -32.60
N ILE A 34 31.64 -4.06 -32.80
CA ILE A 34 32.43 -3.06 -32.04
C ILE A 34 31.67 -2.52 -30.82
N TRP A 35 30.34 -2.59 -30.84
CA TRP A 35 29.48 -2.11 -29.75
C TRP A 35 29.48 -3.02 -28.52
N THR A 36 29.66 -4.33 -28.71
CA THR A 36 29.67 -5.31 -27.60
C THR A 36 30.95 -5.23 -26.78
N THR A 37 32.10 -4.94 -27.40
CA THR A 37 33.38 -4.77 -26.71
C THR A 37 33.43 -3.44 -25.96
N ALA A 38 32.96 -2.33 -26.55
CA ALA A 38 32.92 -1.03 -25.88
C ALA A 38 31.95 -1.01 -24.68
N LEU A 39 30.76 -1.63 -24.81
CA LEU A 39 29.80 -1.75 -23.72
C LEU A 39 30.31 -2.67 -22.60
N ASN A 40 30.96 -3.78 -22.95
CA ASN A 40 31.56 -4.69 -21.95
C ASN A 40 32.72 -4.03 -21.20
N GLU A 41 33.57 -3.26 -21.87
CA GLU A 41 34.64 -2.50 -21.20
C GLU A 41 34.08 -1.37 -20.31
N PHE A 42 32.98 -0.73 -20.72
CA PHE A 42 32.27 0.24 -19.89
C PHE A 42 31.68 -0.41 -18.63
N ILE A 43 30.99 -1.56 -18.75
CA ILE A 43 30.44 -2.30 -17.61
C ILE A 43 31.55 -2.81 -16.69
N LYS A 44 32.66 -3.32 -17.22
CA LYS A 44 33.82 -3.71 -16.40
C LYS A 44 34.40 -2.54 -15.62
N LYS A 45 34.51 -1.35 -16.23
CA LYS A 45 34.98 -0.13 -15.55
C LYS A 45 34.00 0.34 -14.48
N LEU A 46 32.70 0.25 -14.73
CA LEU A 46 31.65 0.57 -13.76
C LEU A 46 31.66 -0.41 -12.58
N LEU A 47 31.79 -1.71 -12.83
CA LEU A 47 31.90 -2.74 -11.80
C LEU A 47 33.19 -2.59 -10.97
N ALA A 48 34.32 -2.23 -11.61
CA ALA A 48 35.58 -1.95 -10.91
C ALA A 48 35.47 -0.71 -10.01
N GLN A 49 34.80 0.35 -10.46
CA GLN A 49 34.52 1.54 -9.65
C GLN A 49 33.58 1.23 -8.47
N PHE A 50 32.54 0.42 -8.69
CA PHE A 50 31.67 -0.06 -7.60
C PHE A 50 32.44 -0.90 -6.58
N ARG A 51 33.33 -1.80 -7.03
CA ARG A 51 34.15 -2.65 -6.16
C ARG A 51 35.07 -1.82 -5.26
N ASN A 52 35.72 -0.79 -5.84
CA ASN A 52 36.60 0.10 -5.10
C ASN A 52 35.85 0.97 -4.07
N CYS A 53 34.60 1.32 -4.36
CA CYS A 53 33.74 2.12 -3.48
C CYS A 53 33.25 1.32 -2.24
N VAL A 54 33.03 0.02 -2.41
CA VAL A 54 32.71 -0.91 -1.30
C VAL A 54 33.93 -1.11 -0.39
N THR A 55 35.14 -1.19 -0.95
CA THR A 55 36.37 -1.36 -0.16
C THR A 55 36.83 -0.09 0.57
N SER A 56 36.43 1.11 0.11
CA SER A 56 36.81 2.38 0.75
C SER A 56 35.87 2.82 1.89
N SER A 57 34.73 2.14 2.06
CA SER A 57 33.67 2.56 3.00
C SER A 57 33.53 1.65 4.23
N ILE A 58 34.39 0.63 4.38
CA ILE A 58 34.42 -0.26 5.54
C ILE A 58 35.81 -0.19 6.17
N LYS A 59 36.02 0.72 7.12
CA LYS A 59 37.10 0.59 8.11
C LYS A 59 36.61 -0.33 9.23
N LEU A 60 36.86 -1.64 9.10
CA LEU A 60 36.77 -2.56 10.24
C LEU A 60 38.03 -2.39 11.10
N PRO A 61 37.92 -2.10 12.40
CA PRO A 61 39.08 -1.89 13.25
C PRO A 61 39.49 -3.21 13.90
N TYR A 62 39.91 -4.23 13.15
CA TYR A 62 40.57 -5.39 13.75
C TYR A 62 41.62 -5.97 12.80
N SER A 63 42.84 -6.12 13.32
CA SER A 63 44.00 -6.74 12.67
C SER A 63 43.68 -8.15 12.17
N ALA A 64 43.78 -8.35 10.86
CA ALA A 64 43.74 -9.66 10.23
C ALA A 64 45.07 -10.38 10.43
N SER A 65 45.21 -11.05 11.57
CA SER A 65 46.18 -12.12 11.75
C SER A 65 45.60 -13.12 12.73
N ALA A 66 45.48 -14.36 12.26
CA ALA A 66 44.98 -15.56 12.95
C ALA A 66 43.50 -15.92 12.74
N LEU A 67 43.12 -16.26 11.50
CA LEU A 67 42.12 -17.31 11.29
C LEU A 67 42.54 -18.16 10.08
N GLY A 68 43.14 -19.32 10.37
CA GLY A 68 43.20 -20.42 9.42
C GLY A 68 41.78 -20.92 9.19
N LEU A 69 41.23 -20.65 8.01
CA LEU A 69 39.95 -21.19 7.59
C LEU A 69 40.20 -22.37 6.65
N SER A 70 40.07 -23.58 7.17
CA SER A 70 39.74 -24.74 6.34
C SER A 70 38.32 -24.53 5.83
N VAL A 71 38.15 -24.56 4.51
CA VAL A 71 36.82 -24.55 3.89
C VAL A 71 36.20 -25.94 4.06
N SER A 72 35.58 -26.20 5.22
CA SER A 72 34.62 -27.31 5.35
C SER A 72 33.25 -26.77 4.95
N GLY A 73 32.79 -27.17 3.77
CA GLY A 73 31.48 -26.85 3.26
C GLY A 73 30.40 -27.25 4.25
N ASN A 74 29.60 -26.27 4.68
CA ASN A 74 28.23 -26.41 5.09
C ASN A 74 27.61 -25.03 4.90
N ALA A 75 26.90 -24.86 3.79
CA ALA A 75 26.05 -23.70 3.57
C ALA A 75 25.12 -23.56 4.77
N TRP A 76 25.12 -22.38 5.39
CA TRP A 76 24.27 -22.07 6.54
C TRP A 76 22.81 -22.05 6.08
N PHE A 77 22.15 -23.20 6.11
CA PHE A 77 20.70 -23.26 6.04
C PHE A 77 20.15 -22.55 7.28
N PRO A 78 19.36 -21.47 7.15
CA PRO A 78 18.81 -20.79 8.32
C PRO A 78 17.82 -21.74 9.01
N THR A 79 18.25 -22.32 10.14
CA THR A 79 17.51 -23.30 10.95
C THR A 79 16.46 -22.68 11.86
N SER A 80 16.06 -21.43 11.64
CA SER A 80 15.04 -20.77 12.47
C SER A 80 13.84 -20.30 11.67
N ILE A 81 12.65 -20.73 12.08
CA ILE A 81 11.35 -20.23 11.57
C ILE A 81 11.26 -18.69 11.65
N LYS A 82 12.00 -18.06 12.58
CA LYS A 82 12.09 -16.60 12.71
C LYS A 82 12.75 -15.93 11.50
N ALA A 83 13.77 -16.54 10.88
CA ALA A 83 14.37 -16.02 9.66
C ALA A 83 13.44 -16.16 8.43
N LEU A 84 12.57 -17.18 8.40
CA LEU A 84 11.53 -17.35 7.37
C LEU A 84 10.37 -16.35 7.51
N GLN A 85 10.10 -15.85 8.73
CA GLN A 85 9.09 -14.81 8.95
C GLN A 85 9.53 -13.42 8.46
N SER A 86 10.84 -13.17 8.37
CA SER A 86 11.43 -11.91 7.91
C SER A 86 11.30 -11.68 6.40
N ASP A 87 10.96 -12.72 5.62
CA ASP A 87 10.83 -12.68 4.15
C ASP A 87 9.35 -12.56 3.70
N ARG A 88 8.40 -12.30 4.60
CA ARG A 88 6.97 -12.16 4.24
C ARG A 88 6.66 -10.75 3.74
N HIS A 89 6.89 -10.53 2.45
CA HIS A 89 6.39 -9.34 1.76
C HIS A 89 4.86 -9.34 1.79
N ARG A 90 4.28 -8.26 2.33
CA ARG A 90 2.83 -8.03 2.33
C ARG A 90 2.49 -7.11 1.17
N ILE A 91 1.38 -7.40 0.51
CA ILE A 91 0.84 -6.54 -0.54
C ILE A 91 -0.09 -5.54 0.13
N LYS A 92 0.16 -4.25 -0.07
CA LYS A 92 -0.77 -3.21 0.37
C LYS A 92 -1.92 -3.11 -0.64
N LEU A 93 -3.14 -3.33 -0.18
CA LEU A 93 -4.35 -3.14 -0.95
C LEU A 93 -5.12 -1.98 -0.35
N THR A 94 -5.29 -0.92 -1.13
CA THR A 94 -6.13 0.23 -0.75
C THR A 94 -7.45 0.16 -1.51
N VAL A 95 -8.57 0.37 -0.82
CA VAL A 95 -9.91 0.42 -1.41
C VAL A 95 -10.55 1.76 -1.11
N LEU A 96 -10.88 2.52 -2.15
CA LEU A 96 -11.64 3.76 -2.08
C LEU A 96 -13.11 3.42 -2.30
N TYR A 97 -13.99 3.92 -1.43
CA TYR A 97 -15.40 3.57 -1.48
C TYR A 97 -16.28 4.66 -0.86
N GLU A 98 -17.58 4.56 -1.15
CA GLU A 98 -18.65 5.35 -0.55
C GLU A 98 -19.60 4.43 0.20
N THR A 99 -20.14 4.92 1.31
CA THR A 99 -20.98 4.09 2.17
C THR A 99 -22.38 3.81 1.62
N LEU A 100 -22.97 4.68 0.78
CA LEU A 100 -24.29 4.43 0.16
C LEU A 100 -24.20 3.99 -1.32
N CYS A 101 -23.00 3.80 -1.85
CA CYS A 101 -22.81 3.31 -3.20
C CYS A 101 -23.11 1.80 -3.27
N LYS A 102 -24.10 1.41 -4.09
CA LYS A 102 -24.52 0.01 -4.25
C LYS A 102 -23.39 -0.91 -4.72
N ASP A 103 -22.57 -0.45 -5.68
CA ASP A 103 -21.44 -1.24 -6.19
C ASP A 103 -20.35 -1.39 -5.12
N CYS A 104 -20.15 -0.37 -4.28
CA CYS A 104 -19.25 -0.47 -3.12
C CYS A 104 -19.76 -1.51 -2.13
N ALA A 105 -21.03 -1.43 -1.73
CA ALA A 105 -21.64 -2.38 -0.80
C ALA A 105 -21.55 -3.82 -1.34
N GLN A 106 -21.86 -4.03 -2.63
CA GLN A 106 -21.76 -5.33 -3.28
C GLN A 106 -20.31 -5.84 -3.28
N PHE A 107 -19.34 -5.01 -3.64
CA PHE A 107 -17.93 -5.38 -3.65
C PHE A 107 -17.43 -5.77 -2.25
N PHE A 108 -17.89 -5.06 -1.21
CA PHE A 108 -17.59 -5.40 0.16
C PHE A 108 -18.20 -6.75 0.58
N GLN A 109 -19.46 -6.98 0.25
CA GLN A 109 -20.17 -8.22 0.59
C GLN A 109 -19.63 -9.45 -0.15
N GLN A 110 -19.21 -9.30 -1.41
CA GLN A 110 -18.83 -10.42 -2.28
C GLN A 110 -17.32 -10.69 -2.33
N VAL A 111 -16.49 -9.66 -2.14
CA VAL A 111 -15.03 -9.75 -2.33
C VAL A 111 -14.27 -9.35 -1.09
N ILE A 112 -14.43 -8.11 -0.61
CA ILE A 112 -13.56 -7.61 0.46
C ILE A 112 -13.75 -8.39 1.75
N TYR A 113 -14.98 -8.61 2.20
CA TYR A 113 -15.24 -9.32 3.46
C TYR A 113 -14.92 -10.82 3.39
N PRO A 114 -15.56 -11.62 2.51
CA PRO A 114 -15.41 -13.08 2.55
C PRO A 114 -14.08 -13.58 1.97
N LYS A 115 -13.42 -12.82 1.08
CA LYS A 115 -12.17 -13.24 0.45
C LYS A 115 -10.96 -12.50 1.03
N ILE A 116 -10.91 -11.18 0.88
CA ILE A 116 -9.71 -10.40 1.22
C ILE A 116 -9.47 -10.35 2.73
N TRP A 117 -10.46 -9.94 3.50
CA TRP A 117 -10.35 -9.80 4.95
C TRP A 117 -10.28 -11.16 5.65
N ALA A 118 -11.19 -12.08 5.30
CA ALA A 118 -11.27 -13.38 5.96
C ALA A 118 -10.07 -14.29 5.63
N LEU A 119 -9.60 -14.30 4.38
CA LEU A 119 -8.58 -15.26 3.91
C LEU A 119 -7.20 -14.63 3.68
N GLY A 120 -7.12 -13.33 3.40
CA GLY A 120 -5.89 -12.66 2.96
C GLY A 120 -5.05 -12.01 4.07
N LYS A 121 -5.50 -12.04 5.33
CA LYS A 121 -4.90 -11.28 6.45
C LYS A 121 -3.41 -11.55 6.71
N ASP A 122 -2.88 -12.69 6.29
CA ASP A 122 -1.48 -13.07 6.50
C ASP A 122 -0.52 -12.45 5.48
N PHE A 123 -1.02 -11.98 4.33
CA PHE A 123 -0.20 -11.37 3.28
C PHE A 123 -0.74 -10.06 2.68
N ILE A 124 -1.97 -9.66 2.98
CA ILE A 124 -2.56 -8.40 2.51
C ILE A 124 -2.63 -7.40 3.66
N ASP A 125 -2.03 -6.23 3.46
CA ASP A 125 -2.27 -5.05 4.30
C ASP A 125 -3.42 -4.24 3.71
N LEU A 126 -4.60 -4.34 4.33
CA LEU A 126 -5.84 -3.76 3.80
C LEU A 126 -6.08 -2.36 4.37
N GLU A 127 -6.01 -1.36 3.50
CA GLU A 127 -6.35 0.03 3.76
C GLU A 127 -7.73 0.35 3.16
N LEU A 128 -8.63 0.89 3.97
CA LEU A 128 -9.98 1.26 3.56
C LEU A 128 -10.17 2.77 3.67
N ILE A 129 -10.62 3.41 2.59
CA ILE A 129 -10.79 4.88 2.51
C ILE A 129 -12.26 5.21 2.19
N PRO A 130 -13.11 5.43 3.21
CA PRO A 130 -14.50 5.88 3.04
C PRO A 130 -14.54 7.38 2.68
N TYR A 131 -14.69 7.69 1.40
CA TYR A 131 -14.81 9.06 0.88
C TYR A 131 -15.30 9.03 -0.57
N GLY A 132 -14.61 8.25 -1.41
CA GLY A 132 -14.91 8.03 -2.82
C GLY A 132 -15.01 9.33 -3.64
N ASN A 133 -16.14 9.53 -4.30
CA ASN A 133 -16.41 10.68 -5.16
C ASN A 133 -16.93 11.90 -4.39
N ALA A 134 -16.88 11.89 -3.05
CA ALA A 134 -17.18 13.08 -2.29
C ALA A 134 -16.25 14.24 -2.70
N ILE A 135 -16.76 15.46 -2.57
CA ILE A 135 -16.04 16.68 -2.94
C ILE A 135 -15.85 17.50 -1.68
N ARG A 136 -14.60 17.87 -1.38
CA ARG A 136 -14.33 18.90 -0.40
C ARG A 136 -14.31 20.27 -1.07
N SER A 137 -15.00 21.23 -0.49
CA SER A 137 -15.00 22.63 -0.85
C SER A 137 -14.65 23.49 0.38
N ASN A 138 -14.31 24.76 0.13
CA ASN A 138 -14.15 25.74 1.19
C ASN A 138 -15.32 26.72 1.09
N ASP A 139 -16.07 26.85 2.17
CA ASP A 139 -17.19 27.78 2.31
C ASP A 139 -16.88 28.72 3.49
N ASP A 140 -16.58 29.99 3.20
CA ASP A 140 -16.19 31.01 4.18
C ASP A 140 -15.09 30.56 5.19
N GLY A 141 -14.08 29.83 4.69
CA GLY A 141 -12.98 29.32 5.51
C GLY A 141 -13.30 28.04 6.29
N THR A 142 -14.50 27.50 6.15
CA THR A 142 -14.90 26.19 6.67
C THR A 142 -14.80 25.15 5.57
N GLN A 143 -14.12 24.04 5.84
CA GLN A 143 -14.07 22.93 4.90
C GLN A 143 -15.40 22.15 4.94
N VAL A 144 -16.03 21.99 3.79
CA VAL A 144 -17.32 21.31 3.63
C VAL A 144 -17.12 20.09 2.74
N ILE A 145 -17.67 18.94 3.15
CA ILE A 145 -17.65 17.71 2.35
C ILE A 145 -19.07 17.45 1.84
N THR A 146 -19.19 17.31 0.52
CA THR A 146 -20.44 17.00 -0.17
C THR A 146 -20.33 15.61 -0.79
N CYS A 147 -21.26 14.72 -0.46
CA CYS A 147 -21.28 13.34 -0.93
C CYS A 147 -22.37 13.12 -1.99
N GLN A 148 -22.19 12.14 -2.88
CA GLN A 148 -23.06 11.94 -4.05
C GLN A 148 -24.47 11.48 -3.65
N HIS A 149 -24.56 10.71 -2.56
CA HIS A 149 -25.83 10.16 -2.06
C HIS A 149 -26.38 10.96 -0.86
N GLY A 150 -25.99 12.24 -0.73
CA GLY A 150 -26.50 13.17 0.28
C GLY A 150 -25.77 13.11 1.63
N SER A 151 -26.30 13.85 2.61
CA SER A 151 -25.63 14.07 3.90
C SER A 151 -25.51 12.81 4.76
N PHE A 152 -26.42 11.84 4.60
CA PHE A 152 -26.33 10.58 5.32
C PHE A 152 -25.12 9.75 4.88
N GLU A 153 -24.74 9.80 3.60
CA GLU A 153 -23.49 9.19 3.13
C GLU A 153 -22.27 9.82 3.77
N CYS A 154 -22.17 11.15 3.83
CA CYS A 154 -21.06 11.80 4.52
C CYS A 154 -21.01 11.40 6.00
N THR A 155 -22.17 11.37 6.65
CA THR A 155 -22.30 10.95 8.05
C THR A 155 -21.80 9.52 8.25
N MET A 156 -22.12 8.60 7.33
CA MET A 156 -21.69 7.21 7.42
C MET A 156 -20.22 7.02 7.00
N ASN A 157 -19.70 7.77 6.03
CA ASN A 157 -18.27 7.86 5.71
C ASN A 157 -17.44 8.30 6.94
N LYS A 158 -17.92 9.32 7.68
CA LYS A 158 -17.32 9.77 8.94
C LYS A 158 -17.29 8.67 9.99
N LEU A 159 -18.40 7.95 10.17
CA LEU A 159 -18.48 6.84 11.13
C LEU A 159 -17.51 5.71 10.75
N HIS A 160 -17.45 5.32 9.47
CA HIS A 160 -16.49 4.34 8.98
C HIS A 160 -15.04 4.79 9.22
N SER A 161 -14.74 6.07 9.00
CA SER A 161 -13.42 6.65 9.29
C SER A 161 -13.05 6.52 10.77
N CYS A 162 -13.99 6.83 11.67
CA CYS A 162 -13.78 6.69 13.12
C CYS A 162 -13.63 5.24 13.57
N LEU A 163 -14.40 4.30 13.00
CA LEU A 163 -14.22 2.87 13.24
C LEU A 163 -12.82 2.42 12.85
N LEU A 164 -12.36 2.79 11.66
CA LEU A 164 -11.03 2.43 11.17
C LEU A 164 -9.92 3.01 12.04
N TYR A 165 -10.04 4.26 12.45
CA TYR A 165 -9.03 4.92 13.27
C TYR A 165 -8.98 4.36 14.71
N GLU A 166 -10.11 4.36 15.41
CA GLU A 166 -10.15 4.01 16.84
C GLU A 166 -9.96 2.50 17.09
N LEU A 167 -10.38 1.66 16.15
CA LEU A 167 -10.19 0.19 16.22
C LEU A 167 -8.87 -0.27 15.57
N LYS A 168 -8.01 0.66 15.15
CA LYS A 168 -6.67 0.40 14.62
C LYS A 168 -6.66 -0.43 13.33
N GLY A 169 -7.55 -0.07 12.41
CA GLY A 169 -7.55 -0.54 11.03
C GLY A 169 -8.62 -1.59 10.71
N ALA A 170 -8.60 -2.02 9.45
CA ALA A 170 -9.62 -2.89 8.87
C ALA A 170 -9.71 -4.26 9.56
N THR A 171 -8.63 -4.78 10.13
CA THR A 171 -8.64 -6.09 10.79
C THR A 171 -9.69 -6.20 11.89
N VAL A 172 -9.90 -5.13 12.67
CA VAL A 172 -10.88 -5.12 13.77
C VAL A 172 -12.18 -4.42 13.36
N ALA A 173 -12.10 -3.37 12.54
CA ALA A 173 -13.27 -2.58 12.16
C ALA A 173 -14.21 -3.28 11.16
N MET A 174 -13.71 -4.23 10.36
CA MET A 174 -14.44 -4.79 9.23
C MET A 174 -15.81 -5.40 9.59
N PRO A 175 -15.99 -6.21 10.65
CA PRO A 175 -17.31 -6.76 10.97
C PRO A 175 -18.36 -5.67 11.23
N ALA A 176 -17.98 -4.59 11.92
CA ALA A 176 -18.87 -3.45 12.15
C ALA A 176 -19.16 -2.68 10.86
N ILE A 177 -18.16 -2.45 10.00
CA ILE A 177 -18.33 -1.85 8.67
C ILE A 177 -19.31 -2.67 7.83
N MET A 178 -19.18 -4.00 7.82
CA MET A 178 -20.09 -4.88 7.10
C MET A 178 -21.49 -4.86 7.68
N CYS A 179 -21.62 -4.80 9.00
CA CYS A 179 -22.92 -4.62 9.62
C CYS A 179 -23.58 -3.31 9.18
N LEU A 180 -22.84 -2.20 9.13
CA LEU A 180 -23.38 -0.91 8.68
C LEU A 180 -23.88 -0.99 7.24
N PHE A 181 -23.07 -1.50 6.30
CA PHE A 181 -23.49 -1.74 4.91
C PHE A 181 -24.75 -2.60 4.81
N GLN A 182 -24.88 -3.63 5.64
CA GLN A 182 -26.02 -4.54 5.60
C GLN A 182 -27.30 -3.94 6.16
N ASN A 183 -27.21 -2.93 7.03
CA ASN A 183 -28.33 -2.44 7.82
C ASN A 183 -28.64 -0.94 7.58
N GLU A 184 -27.93 -0.28 6.66
CA GLU A 184 -28.13 1.14 6.33
C GLU A 184 -29.57 1.51 5.95
N HIS A 185 -30.32 0.55 5.41
CA HIS A 185 -31.70 0.74 4.98
C HIS A 185 -32.72 0.70 6.13
N LEU A 186 -32.31 0.27 7.33
CA LEU A 186 -33.20 0.11 8.48
C LEU A 186 -33.57 1.43 9.14
N THR A 187 -32.65 2.40 9.17
CA THR A 187 -32.86 3.69 9.82
C THR A 187 -31.92 4.74 9.25
N SER A 188 -32.41 5.98 9.11
CA SER A 188 -31.59 7.16 8.81
C SER A 188 -30.98 7.78 10.07
N ASN A 189 -31.23 7.22 11.25
CA ASN A 189 -30.60 7.63 12.50
C ASN A 189 -29.27 6.88 12.69
N ILE A 190 -28.16 7.58 12.43
CA ILE A 190 -26.82 7.02 12.54
C ILE A 190 -26.49 6.47 13.94
N THR A 191 -27.08 7.05 15.00
CA THR A 191 -26.82 6.59 16.38
C THR A 191 -27.49 5.26 16.65
N GLU A 192 -28.73 5.08 16.18
CA GLU A 192 -29.44 3.80 16.26
C GLU A 192 -28.72 2.72 15.46
N LEU A 193 -28.34 3.05 14.21
CA LEU A 193 -27.62 2.14 13.33
C LEU A 193 -26.26 1.72 13.92
N PHE A 194 -25.49 2.69 14.45
CA PHE A 194 -24.22 2.39 15.12
C PHE A 194 -24.41 1.51 16.35
N ASN A 195 -25.40 1.79 17.20
CA ASN A 195 -25.66 1.00 18.39
C ASN A 195 -26.05 -0.45 18.04
N LEU A 196 -26.91 -0.64 17.03
CA LEU A 196 -27.28 -1.95 16.51
C LEU A 196 -26.03 -2.75 16.12
N CYS A 197 -25.14 -2.15 15.32
CA CYS A 197 -23.94 -2.84 14.87
C CYS A 197 -22.89 -3.03 15.97
N ALA A 198 -22.75 -2.07 16.88
CA ALA A 198 -21.86 -2.19 18.03
C ALA A 198 -22.30 -3.31 18.99
N GLU A 199 -23.61 -3.49 19.18
CA GLU A 199 -24.17 -4.60 19.96
C GLU A 199 -23.98 -5.94 19.26
N LYS A 200 -24.30 -6.03 17.97
CA LYS A 200 -24.10 -7.23 17.15
C LYS A 200 -22.65 -7.72 17.19
N GLU A 201 -21.69 -6.79 17.08
CA GLU A 201 -20.26 -7.10 17.12
C GLU A 201 -19.67 -7.10 18.54
N SER A 202 -20.52 -7.08 19.58
CA SER A 202 -20.12 -7.20 20.98
C SER A 202 -19.07 -6.18 21.44
N PHE A 203 -19.19 -4.93 20.99
CA PHE A 203 -18.27 -3.87 21.39
C PHE A 203 -18.33 -3.63 22.90
N SER A 204 -17.16 -3.60 23.53
CA SER A 204 -17.06 -3.16 24.92
C SER A 204 -17.59 -1.72 25.06
N LYS A 205 -18.09 -1.36 26.25
CA LYS A 205 -18.53 0.01 26.54
C LYS A 205 -17.44 1.03 26.15
N LYS A 206 -16.18 0.75 26.48
CA LYS A 206 -15.04 1.60 26.13
C LYS A 206 -14.89 1.79 24.61
N ALA A 207 -15.02 0.72 23.83
CA ALA A 207 -14.93 0.80 22.37
C ALA A 207 -16.08 1.63 21.77
N ARG A 208 -17.32 1.40 22.24
CA ARG A 208 -18.49 2.20 21.84
C ARG A 208 -18.28 3.68 22.12
N ASP A 209 -17.93 4.02 23.37
CA ASP A 209 -17.72 5.40 23.79
C ASP A 209 -16.59 6.06 22.98
N THR A 210 -15.49 5.34 22.71
CA THR A 210 -14.35 5.86 21.95
C THR A 210 -14.72 6.18 20.50
N VAL A 211 -15.39 5.26 19.81
CA VAL A 211 -15.83 5.47 18.41
C VAL A 211 -16.87 6.57 18.33
N PHE A 212 -17.85 6.58 19.23
CA PHE A 212 -18.92 7.58 19.22
C PHE A 212 -18.40 9.00 19.54
N ASN A 213 -17.44 9.12 20.45
CA ASN A 213 -16.77 10.40 20.74
C ASN A 213 -15.93 10.88 19.54
N CYS A 214 -15.28 9.97 18.81
CA CYS A 214 -14.62 10.32 17.55
C CYS A 214 -15.64 10.87 16.53
N PHE A 215 -16.74 10.14 16.34
CA PHE A 215 -17.76 10.44 15.34
C PHE A 215 -18.45 11.80 15.59
N THR A 216 -18.80 12.08 16.84
CA THR A 216 -19.47 13.34 17.23
C THR A 216 -18.49 14.50 17.40
N GLY A 217 -17.19 14.22 17.60
CA GLY A 217 -16.18 15.22 17.87
C GLY A 217 -15.43 15.75 16.64
N TYR A 218 -14.49 16.66 16.91
CA TYR A 218 -13.59 17.24 15.91
C TYR A 218 -12.73 16.19 15.20
N ARG A 219 -12.38 15.10 15.89
CA ARG A 219 -11.55 14.02 15.31
C ARG A 219 -12.19 13.41 14.08
N GLY A 220 -13.49 13.15 14.08
CA GLY A 220 -14.18 12.61 12.93
C GLY A 220 -14.14 13.56 11.73
N ILE A 221 -14.26 14.88 11.98
CA ILE A 221 -14.14 15.90 10.91
C ILE A 221 -12.75 15.81 10.29
N THR A 222 -11.71 15.89 11.11
CA THR A 222 -10.33 15.77 10.65
C THR A 222 -10.08 14.47 9.89
N LEU A 223 -10.63 13.34 10.35
CA LEU A 223 -10.48 12.05 9.67
C LEU A 223 -11.13 12.05 8.28
N GLU A 224 -12.30 12.66 8.09
CA GLU A 224 -12.88 12.78 6.76
C GLU A 224 -11.98 13.61 5.82
N GLU A 225 -11.34 14.67 6.32
CA GLU A 225 -10.36 15.43 5.54
C GLU A 225 -9.13 14.59 5.18
N TRP A 226 -8.64 13.74 6.10
CA TRP A 226 -7.57 12.79 5.81
C TRP A 226 -7.99 11.77 4.75
N MET A 227 -9.23 11.27 4.78
CA MET A 227 -9.74 10.36 3.75
C MET A 227 -9.86 11.06 2.39
N ALA A 228 -10.26 12.33 2.37
CA ALA A 228 -10.27 13.16 1.15
C ALA A 228 -8.86 13.31 0.56
N LEU A 229 -7.90 13.73 1.39
CA LEU A 229 -6.51 13.91 0.98
C LEU A 229 -5.90 12.60 0.51
N ARG A 230 -6.19 11.50 1.20
CA ARG A 230 -5.72 10.17 0.82
C ARG A 230 -6.30 9.75 -0.53
N THR A 231 -7.60 9.95 -0.76
CA THR A 231 -8.26 9.69 -2.05
C THR A 231 -7.64 10.52 -3.18
N GLU A 232 -7.36 11.79 -2.94
CA GLU A 232 -6.75 12.68 -3.94
C GLU A 232 -5.26 12.42 -4.17
N SER A 233 -4.59 11.77 -3.23
CA SER A 233 -3.18 11.40 -3.35
C SER A 233 -2.94 10.25 -4.34
N MET A 234 -3.99 9.57 -4.82
CA MET A 234 -3.88 8.42 -5.71
C MET A 234 -3.14 8.74 -7.01
N ARG A 235 -2.15 7.91 -7.34
CA ARG A 235 -1.27 8.04 -8.51
C ARG A 235 -0.92 6.65 -9.06
N PRO A 236 -0.54 6.51 -10.35
CA PRO A 236 -0.47 7.59 -11.35
C PRO A 236 -1.86 8.11 -11.74
N GLU A 237 -2.89 7.29 -11.70
CA GLU A 237 -4.22 7.67 -12.13
C GLU A 237 -5.13 8.00 -10.96
N LYS A 238 -6.00 9.00 -11.16
CA LYS A 238 -7.09 9.33 -10.25
C LYS A 238 -8.19 8.28 -10.41
N HIS A 239 -8.93 8.01 -9.34
CA HIS A 239 -10.13 7.18 -9.44
C HIS A 239 -11.16 7.88 -10.34
N LEU A 240 -11.87 7.09 -11.15
CA LEU A 240 -12.91 7.58 -12.07
C LEU A 240 -14.33 7.16 -11.64
N PHE A 241 -14.39 6.21 -10.71
CA PHE A 241 -15.59 5.65 -10.12
C PHE A 241 -15.21 4.99 -8.79
N VAL A 242 -16.21 4.56 -8.02
CA VAL A 242 -16.02 3.69 -6.86
C VAL A 242 -16.91 2.45 -6.99
N PRO A 243 -16.51 1.29 -6.42
CA PRO A 243 -15.27 1.07 -5.65
C PRO A 243 -14.03 1.13 -6.54
N TRP A 244 -12.92 1.61 -5.97
CA TRP A 244 -11.64 1.72 -6.67
C TRP A 244 -10.51 1.09 -5.86
N ILE A 245 -9.68 0.27 -6.51
CA ILE A 245 -8.55 -0.40 -5.88
C ILE A 245 -7.21 0.21 -6.30
N ALA A 246 -6.28 0.26 -5.35
CA ALA A 246 -4.86 0.50 -5.59
C ALA A 246 -4.03 -0.61 -4.94
N ILE A 247 -2.96 -1.02 -5.61
CA ILE A 247 -2.08 -2.11 -5.18
C ILE A 247 -0.68 -1.54 -5.01
N ASN A 248 -0.09 -1.72 -3.82
CA ASN A 248 1.22 -1.17 -3.44
C ASN A 248 1.33 0.33 -3.75
N ASP A 249 0.30 1.09 -3.36
CA ASP A 249 0.16 2.54 -3.59
C ASP A 249 0.12 2.98 -5.06
N LEU A 250 -0.02 2.03 -6.00
CA LEU A 250 -0.24 2.31 -7.41
C LEU A 250 -1.72 2.19 -7.76
N SER A 251 -2.25 3.25 -8.35
CA SER A 251 -3.63 3.40 -8.80
C SER A 251 -3.64 3.41 -10.32
N TYR A 252 -4.04 2.28 -10.91
CA TYR A 252 -4.24 2.13 -12.35
C TYR A 252 -5.67 1.69 -12.65
N LEU A 253 -6.22 2.19 -13.75
CA LEU A 253 -7.53 1.86 -14.28
C LEU A 253 -7.60 0.37 -14.64
N TRP A 254 -6.51 -0.19 -15.17
CA TRP A 254 -6.47 -1.61 -15.50
C TRP A 254 -6.44 -2.52 -14.27
N TYR A 255 -6.18 -2.02 -13.05
CA TYR A 255 -6.38 -2.82 -11.84
C TYR A 255 -7.85 -3.10 -11.57
N GLN A 256 -8.76 -2.22 -12.00
CA GLN A 256 -10.18 -2.33 -11.65
C GLN A 256 -10.83 -3.58 -12.25
N GLN A 257 -10.29 -4.14 -13.34
CA GLN A 257 -10.73 -5.41 -13.91
C GLN A 257 -10.50 -6.62 -12.98
N TYR A 258 -9.63 -6.48 -11.98
CA TYR A 258 -9.32 -7.56 -11.04
C TYR A 258 -10.31 -7.67 -9.88
N GLN A 259 -11.20 -6.70 -9.68
CA GLN A 259 -12.14 -6.71 -8.55
C GLN A 259 -12.88 -8.06 -8.37
N PRO A 260 -13.39 -8.75 -9.43
CA PRO A 260 -14.07 -10.05 -9.26
C PRO A 260 -13.15 -11.20 -8.82
N ILE A 261 -11.86 -11.13 -9.18
CA ILE A 261 -10.83 -12.17 -8.97
C ILE A 261 -9.66 -11.63 -8.14
N LEU A 262 -9.96 -10.73 -7.19
CA LEU A 262 -8.93 -9.91 -6.54
C LEU A 262 -8.01 -10.75 -5.66
N LEU A 263 -8.55 -11.72 -4.91
CA LEU A 263 -7.74 -12.58 -4.05
C LEU A 263 -6.78 -13.42 -4.90
N GLU A 264 -7.30 -13.98 -5.99
CA GLU A 264 -6.56 -14.80 -6.93
C GLU A 264 -5.42 -13.99 -7.55
N THR A 265 -5.71 -12.78 -8.02
CA THR A 265 -4.73 -11.84 -8.56
C THR A 265 -3.62 -11.54 -7.55
N LEU A 266 -3.97 -11.22 -6.30
CA LEU A 266 -2.99 -10.91 -5.26
C LEU A 266 -2.14 -12.13 -4.87
N CYS A 267 -2.72 -13.33 -4.93
CA CYS A 267 -2.00 -14.58 -4.74
C CYS A 267 -0.96 -14.86 -5.84
N HIS A 268 -1.22 -14.44 -7.08
CA HIS A 268 -0.22 -14.49 -8.15
C HIS A 268 0.85 -13.41 -8.01
N MET A 269 0.51 -12.24 -7.49
CA MET A 269 1.44 -11.11 -7.29
C MET A 269 2.40 -11.29 -6.12
N GLN A 270 2.11 -12.15 -5.15
CA GLN A 270 3.02 -12.36 -4.03
C GLN A 270 4.37 -12.93 -4.50
N THR A 271 5.41 -12.67 -3.71
CA THR A 271 6.77 -13.19 -3.94
C THR A 271 7.29 -14.03 -2.76
N ASN A 272 6.44 -14.31 -1.77
CA ASN A 272 6.83 -15.05 -0.57
C ASN A 272 7.21 -16.48 -0.93
N ARG A 273 8.37 -16.94 -0.44
CA ARG A 273 8.87 -18.32 -0.61
C ARG A 273 7.84 -19.38 -0.22
N ILE A 274 7.12 -19.12 0.87
CA ILE A 274 5.99 -19.94 1.32
C ILE A 274 4.71 -19.19 0.96
N LYS A 275 3.89 -19.80 0.11
CA LYS A 275 2.60 -19.22 -0.30
C LYS A 275 1.63 -19.22 0.90
N PRO A 276 0.91 -18.10 1.13
CA PRO A 276 -0.19 -18.03 2.10
C PRO A 276 -1.14 -19.22 1.93
N ASN A 277 -1.71 -19.73 3.01
CA ASN A 277 -2.63 -20.87 2.95
C ASN A 277 -3.81 -20.59 2.01
N SER A 278 -4.33 -19.36 2.03
CA SER A 278 -5.39 -18.89 1.14
C SER A 278 -5.01 -18.88 -0.35
N CYS A 279 -3.71 -18.92 -0.67
CA CYS A 279 -3.19 -18.98 -2.03
C CYS A 279 -2.79 -20.39 -2.47
N GLN A 280 -2.76 -21.38 -1.59
CA GLN A 280 -2.25 -22.73 -1.93
C GLN A 280 -3.18 -23.51 -2.86
N THR A 281 -4.49 -23.24 -2.80
CA THR A 281 -5.50 -23.88 -3.65
C THR A 281 -5.84 -23.06 -4.90
N ILE A 282 -5.28 -21.86 -5.02
CA ILE A 282 -5.48 -20.97 -6.16
C ILE A 282 -4.32 -21.25 -7.12
N ALA A 283 -4.54 -22.21 -8.02
CA ALA A 283 -3.59 -22.63 -9.04
C ALA A 283 -3.48 -21.61 -10.17
#